data_AF-A0A7S2M2I0-F1
#
_entry.id   AF-A0A7S2M2I0-F1
#
_cell.length_a   1.000
_cell.length_b   1.000
_cell.length_c   1.000
_cell.angle_alpha   90.00
_cell.angle_beta   90.00
_cell.angle_gamma   90.00
#
_symmetry.space_group_name_H-M   'P 1'
#
loop_
_entity.id
_entity.type
_entity.pdbx_description
1 polymer ?
#
loop_
_entity_poly.entity_id
_entity_poly.type
_entity_poly.pdbx_seq_one_letter_code
_entity_poly.pdbx_strand_id
1 'polypeptide(L)'
;AGPGGRRVLRRRRRLLGRSLAEAEDPFDEVGDLPPGESQYAFIERRFVLEVGQRRVLTIDVRAADGNPAQNRSYRLDVVRKPCPSGAPYFARDVEACALTCNPGFFSNPEARRCEACPALCVRCRAWDRCDVCEPSHWRILRIVRLEAGRCRIVRIPWALILWCVVASIAFLAVCCCCACLCLGG
;
A
#
# COMPACT_ATOMS: atom_id res chain seq x y z
N ALA A 1 23.59 -50.54 -34.90
CA ALA A 1 23.82 -50.21 -33.48
C ALA A 1 24.24 -48.74 -33.38
N GLY A 2 23.34 -47.88 -32.86
CA GLY A 2 23.55 -46.51 -32.32
C GLY A 2 24.24 -45.41 -33.17
N PRO A 3 24.08 -44.11 -32.85
CA PRO A 3 23.33 -43.51 -31.74
C PRO A 3 22.25 -42.48 -32.16
N GLY A 4 21.13 -42.46 -31.43
CA GLY A 4 20.07 -41.47 -31.55
C GLY A 4 20.36 -40.20 -30.76
N GLY A 5 20.33 -39.05 -31.43
CA GLY A 5 20.54 -37.73 -30.84
C GLY A 5 19.32 -37.23 -30.06
N ARG A 6 19.46 -37.14 -28.73
CA ARG A 6 18.48 -36.50 -27.84
C ARG A 6 18.68 -34.98 -27.87
N ARG A 7 17.71 -34.23 -28.41
CA ARG A 7 17.67 -32.77 -28.29
C ARG A 7 17.13 -32.39 -26.91
N VAL A 8 17.99 -31.82 -26.08
CA VAL A 8 17.64 -31.22 -24.78
C VAL A 8 17.05 -29.84 -25.03
N LEU A 9 15.73 -29.71 -24.90
CA LEU A 9 15.02 -28.43 -24.86
C LEU A 9 15.34 -27.71 -23.54
N ARG A 10 16.35 -26.84 -23.57
CA ARG A 10 16.62 -25.86 -22.51
C ARG A 10 15.48 -24.84 -22.44
N ARG A 11 14.53 -25.05 -21.53
CA ARG A 11 13.59 -24.02 -21.07
C ARG A 11 14.36 -22.88 -20.40
N ARG A 12 14.65 -21.81 -21.14
CA ARG A 12 15.02 -20.50 -20.57
C ARG A 12 13.80 -19.95 -19.81
N ARG A 13 13.80 -20.05 -18.48
CA ARG A 13 12.95 -19.21 -17.64
C ARG A 13 13.44 -17.76 -17.78
N ARG A 14 12.71 -16.95 -18.56
CA ARG A 14 12.83 -15.49 -18.49
C ARG A 14 12.31 -15.09 -17.12
N LEU A 15 13.23 -14.63 -16.26
CA LEU A 15 12.89 -13.87 -15.07
C LEU A 15 12.12 -12.63 -15.54
N LEU A 16 10.87 -12.52 -15.11
CA LEU A 16 10.08 -11.30 -15.19
C LEU A 16 10.79 -10.22 -14.35
N GLY A 17 11.74 -9.53 -14.97
CA GLY A 17 12.04 -8.14 -14.63
C GLY A 17 10.83 -7.33 -15.05
N ARG A 18 9.85 -7.24 -14.14
CA ARG A 18 8.71 -6.34 -14.26
C ARG A 18 9.29 -4.94 -14.12
N SER A 19 9.73 -4.37 -15.25
CA SER A 19 9.88 -2.93 -15.38
C SER A 19 8.58 -2.34 -14.87
N LEU A 20 8.69 -1.47 -13.86
CA LEU A 20 7.66 -0.51 -13.55
C LEU A 20 7.46 0.25 -14.85
N ALA A 21 6.49 -0.20 -15.64
CA ALA A 21 5.98 0.51 -16.78
C ALA A 21 5.74 1.93 -16.32
N GLU A 22 6.40 2.88 -16.99
CA GLU A 22 5.70 4.01 -17.59
C GLU A 22 4.19 3.88 -17.37
N ALA A 23 3.70 4.51 -16.30
CA ALA A 23 2.32 4.93 -16.31
C ALA A 23 2.30 5.99 -17.40
N GLU A 24 1.77 5.63 -18.57
CA GLU A 24 1.38 6.58 -19.61
C GLU A 24 0.43 7.56 -18.92
N ASP A 25 0.95 8.73 -18.59
CA ASP A 25 0.23 9.82 -17.97
C ASP A 25 -0.73 10.37 -19.05
N PRO A 26 -2.06 10.29 -18.88
CA PRO A 26 -3.02 10.73 -19.89
C PRO A 26 -3.11 12.26 -19.85
N PHE A 27 -2.09 12.94 -20.38
CA PHE A 27 -2.07 14.38 -20.58
C PHE A 27 -1.67 14.70 -22.02
N ASP A 28 -2.46 14.22 -22.98
CA ASP A 28 -2.48 14.72 -24.36
C ASP A 28 -3.86 15.34 -24.67
N GLU A 29 -4.35 16.18 -23.76
CA GLU A 29 -5.38 17.18 -24.08
C GLU A 29 -4.75 18.57 -23.96
N VAL A 30 -3.82 18.84 -24.87
CA VAL A 30 -3.32 20.20 -25.12
C VAL A 30 -4.47 20.95 -25.79
N GLY A 31 -5.33 21.57 -24.98
CA GLY A 31 -6.40 22.43 -25.48
C GLY A 31 -5.84 23.48 -26.43
N ASP A 32 -6.60 23.81 -27.48
CA ASP A 32 -6.24 24.77 -28.53
C ASP A 32 -5.71 26.08 -27.93
N LEU A 33 -4.38 26.18 -27.84
CA LEU A 33 -3.70 27.38 -27.39
C LEU A 33 -3.85 28.44 -28.48
N PRO A 34 -4.25 29.68 -28.14
CA PRO A 34 -4.46 30.73 -29.12
C PRO A 34 -3.17 31.02 -29.91
N PRO A 35 -3.26 31.30 -31.21
CA PRO A 35 -2.11 31.63 -32.04
C PRO A 35 -1.52 32.98 -31.62
N GLY A 36 -0.44 32.90 -30.84
CA GLY A 36 0.41 33.99 -30.41
C GLY A 36 1.63 33.36 -29.75
N GLU A 37 2.83 33.88 -30.05
CA GLU A 37 4.10 33.32 -29.55
C GLU A 37 4.16 33.35 -28.01
N SER A 38 3.65 32.31 -27.36
CA SER A 38 3.89 32.08 -25.94
C SER A 38 5.26 31.45 -25.79
N GLN A 39 6.30 32.29 -25.77
CA GLN A 39 7.70 31.83 -25.74
C GLN A 39 8.14 31.16 -24.41
N TYR A 40 7.23 30.93 -23.44
CA TYR A 40 7.57 30.39 -22.12
C TYR A 40 6.47 29.49 -21.54
N ALA A 41 6.34 28.26 -22.03
CA ALA A 41 5.59 27.24 -21.31
C ALA A 41 6.44 26.73 -20.13
N PHE A 42 6.04 27.08 -18.90
CA PHE A 42 6.67 26.52 -17.70
C PHE A 42 6.27 25.04 -17.56
N ILE A 43 7.25 24.13 -17.64
CA ILE A 43 7.03 22.70 -17.43
C ILE A 43 7.56 22.34 -16.04
N GLU A 44 6.66 22.01 -15.11
CA GLU A 44 7.01 21.47 -13.80
C GLU A 44 6.85 19.95 -13.82
N ARG A 45 7.88 19.21 -13.37
CA ARG A 45 7.81 17.76 -13.15
C ARG A 45 8.26 17.45 -11.73
N ARG A 46 7.50 16.59 -11.05
CA ARG A 46 7.81 16.14 -9.69
C ARG A 46 8.19 14.66 -9.72
N PHE A 47 9.19 14.30 -8.93
CA PHE A 47 9.58 12.90 -8.75
C PHE A 47 9.93 12.66 -7.29
N VAL A 48 9.70 11.43 -6.84
CA VAL A 48 10.02 11.03 -5.46
C VAL A 48 11.50 10.61 -5.39
N LEU A 49 12.24 11.20 -4.47
CA LEU A 49 13.62 10.82 -4.15
C LEU A 49 13.69 10.35 -2.69
N GLU A 50 14.06 9.09 -2.46
CA GLU A 50 14.19 8.56 -1.11
C GLU A 50 15.42 9.15 -0.40
N VAL A 51 15.42 9.12 0.94
CA VAL A 51 16.55 9.63 1.73
C VAL A 51 17.84 8.85 1.44
N GLY A 52 18.95 9.59 1.28
CA GLY A 52 20.25 9.00 0.93
C GLY A 52 20.37 8.56 -0.53
N GLN A 53 19.33 8.71 -1.35
CA GLN A 53 19.42 8.42 -2.77
C GLN A 53 19.96 9.60 -3.59
N ARG A 54 20.54 9.23 -4.72
CA ARG A 54 21.03 10.13 -5.77
C ARG A 54 20.35 9.75 -7.08
N ARG A 55 19.92 10.75 -7.85
CA ARG A 55 19.36 10.58 -9.19
C ARG A 55 19.95 11.60 -10.14
N VAL A 56 20.22 11.15 -11.36
CA VAL A 56 20.64 12.03 -12.46
C VAL A 56 19.43 12.25 -13.37
N LEU A 57 19.01 13.50 -13.50
CA LEU A 57 17.98 13.92 -14.44
C LEU A 57 18.64 14.38 -15.72
N THR A 58 18.11 13.95 -16.86
CA THR A 58 18.54 14.43 -18.17
C THR A 58 17.42 15.29 -18.75
N ILE A 59 17.74 16.53 -19.11
CA ILE A 59 16.82 17.46 -19.77
C ILE A 59 17.30 17.60 -21.21
N ASP A 60 16.52 17.05 -22.14
CA ASP A 60 16.79 17.17 -23.56
C ASP A 60 15.97 18.31 -24.15
N VAL A 61 16.66 19.35 -24.61
CA VAL A 61 16.07 20.52 -25.26
C VAL A 61 16.24 20.33 -26.76
N ARG A 62 15.11 20.32 -27.47
CA ARG A 62 15.04 20.22 -28.93
C ARG A 62 14.75 21.59 -29.53
N ALA A 63 15.42 21.94 -30.61
CA ALA A 63 15.19 23.19 -31.31
C ALA A 63 13.83 23.17 -32.04
N ALA A 64 13.13 24.30 -32.03
CA ALA A 64 11.80 24.42 -32.64
C ALA A 64 11.84 24.32 -34.18
N ASP A 65 12.97 24.67 -34.80
CA ASP A 65 13.22 24.56 -36.24
C ASP A 65 13.48 23.10 -36.69
N GLY A 66 13.50 22.14 -35.75
CA GLY A 66 13.78 20.73 -36.02
C GLY A 66 15.25 20.42 -36.30
N ASN A 67 16.17 21.38 -36.15
CA ASN A 67 17.59 21.17 -36.44
C ASN A 67 18.28 20.41 -35.30
N PRO A 68 18.73 19.15 -35.51
CA PRO A 68 19.32 18.36 -34.45
C PRO A 68 20.67 18.88 -33.95
N ALA A 69 21.37 19.70 -34.74
CA ALA A 69 22.66 20.27 -34.34
C ALA A 69 22.54 21.30 -33.20
N GLN A 70 21.35 21.86 -33.00
CA GLN A 70 21.05 22.80 -31.93
C GLN A 70 20.49 22.11 -30.68
N ASN A 71 20.23 20.81 -30.73
CA ASN A 71 19.74 20.07 -29.58
C ASN A 71 20.79 20.09 -28.45
N ARG A 72 20.33 20.32 -27.22
CA ARG A 72 21.17 20.34 -26.02
C ARG A 72 20.64 19.35 -25.01
N SER A 73 21.55 18.71 -24.27
CA SER A 73 21.21 17.81 -23.17
C SER A 73 21.88 18.32 -21.90
N TYR A 74 21.09 18.56 -20.86
CA TYR A 74 21.57 18.99 -19.55
C TYR A 74 21.44 17.84 -18.57
N ARG A 75 22.45 17.64 -17.72
CA ARG A 75 22.41 16.64 -16.65
C ARG A 75 22.38 17.33 -15.30
N LEU A 76 21.33 17.07 -14.53
CA LEU A 76 21.19 17.55 -13.17
C LEU A 76 21.42 16.39 -12.21
N ASP A 77 22.33 16.55 -11.28
CA ASP A 77 22.59 15.57 -10.25
C ASP A 77 21.88 15.96 -8.96
N VAL A 78 20.82 15.23 -8.63
CA VAL A 78 19.96 15.51 -7.48
C VAL A 78 20.28 14.51 -6.38
N VAL A 79 20.78 15.02 -5.26
CA VAL A 79 21.15 14.21 -4.10
C VAL A 79 20.28 14.59 -2.91
N ARG A 80 19.60 13.61 -2.33
CA ARG A 80 18.91 13.77 -1.04
C ARG A 80 19.82 13.24 0.06
N LYS A 81 20.28 14.12 0.93
CA LYS A 81 21.16 13.73 2.05
C LYS A 81 20.50 12.64 2.91
N PRO A 82 21.27 11.66 3.40
CA PRO A 82 20.76 10.67 4.34
C PRO A 82 20.44 11.32 5.69
N CYS A 83 19.60 10.67 6.47
CA CYS A 83 19.35 11.08 7.85
C CYS A 83 20.61 10.92 8.73
N PRO A 84 20.81 11.81 9.73
CA PRO A 84 21.97 11.75 10.62
C PRO A 84 21.90 10.52 11.54
N SER A 85 23.03 10.11 12.10
CA SER A 85 23.11 8.92 12.98
C SER A 85 22.27 9.03 14.24
N GLY A 86 22.08 10.23 14.78
CA GLY A 86 21.22 10.49 15.95
C GLY A 86 19.71 10.43 15.66
N ALA A 87 19.32 10.40 14.39
CA ALA A 87 17.92 10.31 13.97
C ALA A 87 17.85 9.56 12.63
N PRO A 88 18.15 8.24 12.59
CA PRO A 88 18.49 7.54 11.35
C PRO A 88 17.28 7.23 10.46
N TYR A 89 16.05 7.46 10.91
CA TYR A 89 14.83 7.10 10.18
C TYR A 89 14.11 8.33 9.65
N PHE A 90 13.84 8.38 8.34
CA PHE A 90 12.96 9.40 7.79
C PHE A 90 11.48 9.12 8.11
N ALA A 91 10.81 10.05 8.80
CA ALA A 91 9.39 9.99 9.13
C ALA A 91 8.60 10.84 8.12
N ARG A 92 7.79 10.17 7.27
CA ARG A 92 7.07 10.82 6.16
C ARG A 92 5.93 11.72 6.63
N ASP A 93 5.32 11.39 7.76
CA ASP A 93 4.20 12.11 8.37
C ASP A 93 4.59 13.49 8.90
N VAL A 94 5.83 13.64 9.40
CA VAL A 94 6.39 14.92 9.86
C VAL A 94 7.43 15.50 8.90
N GLU A 95 7.66 14.82 7.78
CA GLU A 95 8.67 15.15 6.76
C GLU A 95 10.09 15.40 7.30
N ALA A 96 10.45 14.72 8.41
CA ALA A 96 11.69 14.94 9.14
C ALA A 96 12.38 13.62 9.52
N CYS A 97 13.68 13.69 9.79
CA CYS A 97 14.42 12.56 10.36
C CYS A 97 14.13 12.44 11.86
N ALA A 98 13.88 11.22 12.33
CA ALA A 98 13.51 10.92 13.70
C ALA A 98 14.34 9.74 14.26
N LEU A 99 14.53 9.72 15.58
CA LEU A 99 15.12 8.59 16.29
C LEU A 99 14.10 7.46 16.47
N THR A 100 12.86 7.83 16.76
CA THR A 100 11.73 6.92 16.98
C THR A 100 10.57 7.34 16.08
N CYS A 101 9.86 6.36 15.52
CA CYS A 101 8.71 6.62 14.67
C CYS A 101 7.46 6.97 15.51
N ASN A 102 6.59 7.79 14.94
CA ASN A 102 5.31 8.15 15.56
C ASN A 102 4.36 6.94 15.64
N PRO A 103 3.34 6.97 16.53
CA PRO A 103 2.33 5.93 16.61
C PRO A 103 1.68 5.65 15.25
N GLY A 104 1.41 4.38 14.96
CA GLY A 104 0.97 3.93 13.63
C GLY A 104 2.10 3.73 12.63
N PHE A 105 3.37 3.94 13.01
CA PHE A 105 4.55 3.66 12.20
C PHE A 105 5.57 2.82 12.97
N PHE A 106 6.44 2.13 12.25
CA PHE A 106 7.56 1.37 12.80
C PHE A 106 8.86 1.70 12.07
N SER A 107 9.99 1.58 12.77
CA SER A 107 11.32 1.82 12.21
C SER A 107 11.75 0.66 11.32
N ASN A 108 11.89 0.89 10.02
CA ASN A 108 12.46 -0.09 9.09
C ASN A 108 13.97 0.20 8.91
N PRO A 109 14.87 -0.66 9.44
CA PRO A 109 16.32 -0.47 9.33
C PRO A 109 16.85 -0.65 7.90
N GLU A 110 16.20 -1.48 7.08
CA GLU A 110 16.61 -1.73 5.69
C GLU A 110 16.33 -0.50 4.83
N ALA A 111 15.13 0.07 4.97
CA ALA A 111 14.70 1.24 4.21
C ALA A 111 15.13 2.58 4.84
N ARG A 112 15.71 2.57 6.05
CA ARG A 112 16.09 3.77 6.84
C ARG A 112 14.97 4.80 6.94
N ARG A 113 13.74 4.33 7.14
CA ARG A 113 12.55 5.17 7.24
C ARG A 113 11.52 4.59 8.21
N CYS A 114 10.60 5.44 8.63
CA CYS A 114 9.41 5.02 9.33
C CYS A 114 8.38 4.54 8.31
N GLU A 115 7.97 3.29 8.43
CA GLU A 115 6.94 2.69 7.57
C GLU A 115 5.63 2.57 8.35
N ALA A 116 4.52 2.76 7.64
CA ALA A 116 3.21 2.67 8.24
C ALA A 116 2.94 1.24 8.74
N CYS A 117 2.29 1.13 9.88
CA CYS A 117 1.75 -0.13 10.37
C CYS A 117 0.60 -0.59 9.47
N PRO A 118 0.28 -1.90 9.50
CA PRO A 118 -0.91 -2.43 8.84
C PRO A 118 -2.18 -1.74 9.31
N ALA A 119 -3.23 -1.79 8.48
CA ALA A 119 -4.54 -1.29 8.86
C ALA A 119 -5.00 -1.86 10.22
N LEU A 120 -5.69 -1.04 11.01
CA LEU A 120 -6.19 -1.37 12.36
C LEU A 120 -5.10 -1.59 13.42
N CYS A 121 -3.82 -1.43 13.08
CA CYS A 121 -2.72 -1.56 14.02
C CYS A 121 -2.22 -0.18 14.48
N VAL A 122 -2.24 0.06 15.79
CA VAL A 122 -1.74 1.30 16.41
C VAL A 122 -0.25 1.23 16.66
N ARG A 123 0.27 0.04 17.02
CA ARG A 123 1.70 -0.18 17.26
C ARG A 123 2.13 -1.51 16.68
N CYS A 124 3.15 -1.48 15.84
CA CYS A 124 3.73 -2.65 15.21
C CYS A 124 5.26 -2.61 15.32
N ARG A 125 5.89 -3.78 15.21
CA ARG A 125 7.36 -3.91 15.11
C ARG A 125 7.82 -4.20 13.68
N ALA A 126 6.92 -4.75 12.88
CA ALA A 126 7.11 -5.07 11.49
C ALA A 126 5.76 -5.00 10.77
N TRP A 127 5.79 -5.01 9.44
CA TRP A 127 4.59 -5.00 8.61
C TRP A 127 3.66 -6.20 8.84
N ASP A 128 4.16 -7.34 9.32
CA ASP A 128 3.35 -8.54 9.57
C ASP A 128 3.07 -8.79 11.06
N ARG A 129 3.59 -7.92 11.94
CA ARG A 129 3.57 -8.13 13.39
C ARG A 129 3.07 -6.88 14.13
N CYS A 130 1.78 -6.89 14.41
CA CYS A 130 1.11 -5.91 15.25
C CYS A 130 1.17 -6.31 16.73
N ASP A 131 1.53 -5.34 17.58
CA ASP A 131 1.55 -5.50 19.03
C ASP A 131 0.24 -4.97 19.66
N VAL A 132 -0.33 -3.90 19.11
CA VAL A 132 -1.52 -3.22 19.66
C VAL A 132 -2.48 -2.82 18.54
N CYS A 133 -3.72 -3.29 18.62
CA CYS A 133 -4.79 -2.92 17.69
C CYS A 133 -5.50 -1.62 18.09
N GLU A 134 -6.18 -1.01 17.12
CA GLU A 134 -7.12 0.08 17.35
C GLU A 134 -8.19 -0.33 18.37
N PRO A 135 -8.63 0.57 19.28
CA PRO A 135 -9.69 0.27 20.22
C PRO A 135 -10.99 -0.14 19.51
N SER A 136 -11.73 -1.06 20.12
CA SER A 136 -13.02 -1.48 19.59
C SER A 136 -14.07 -0.39 19.80
N HIS A 137 -14.90 -0.13 18.79
CA HIS A 137 -16.00 0.82 18.86
C HIS A 137 -17.33 0.07 19.01
N TRP A 138 -17.84 -0.05 20.23
CA TRP A 138 -19.07 -0.80 20.52
C TRP A 138 -20.33 -0.18 19.90
N ARG A 139 -20.37 1.14 19.69
CA ARG A 139 -21.58 1.84 19.20
C ARG A 139 -21.92 1.46 17.76
N ILE A 140 -20.88 1.17 16.97
CA ILE A 140 -20.98 0.76 15.57
C ILE A 140 -20.67 -0.73 15.40
N LEU A 141 -20.61 -1.49 16.50
CA LEU A 141 -20.29 -2.93 16.51
C LEU A 141 -18.97 -3.27 15.77
N ARG A 142 -18.01 -2.34 15.76
CA ARG A 142 -16.68 -2.54 15.16
C ARG A 142 -15.73 -3.07 16.21
N ILE A 143 -15.74 -4.40 16.37
CA ILE A 143 -14.91 -5.11 17.33
C ILE A 143 -13.62 -5.54 16.61
N VAL A 144 -12.48 -5.05 17.09
CA VAL A 144 -11.15 -5.39 16.55
C VAL A 144 -10.47 -6.34 17.51
N ARG A 145 -9.92 -7.44 16.98
CA ARG A 145 -9.18 -8.44 17.75
C ARG A 145 -7.80 -8.68 17.13
N LEU A 146 -6.80 -8.86 17.99
CA LEU A 146 -5.46 -9.28 17.58
C LEU A 146 -5.45 -10.82 17.42
N GLU A 147 -5.18 -11.29 16.21
CA GLU A 147 -5.09 -12.71 15.88
C GLU A 147 -3.80 -12.97 15.09
N ALA A 148 -2.94 -13.84 15.60
CA ALA A 148 -1.67 -14.22 14.97
C ALA A 148 -0.82 -13.01 14.51
N GLY A 149 -0.73 -11.97 15.34
CA GLY A 149 0.03 -10.76 15.03
C GLY A 149 -0.64 -9.81 14.03
N ARG A 150 -1.91 -10.03 13.67
CA ARG A 150 -2.67 -9.13 12.79
C ARG A 150 -3.98 -8.71 13.45
N CYS A 151 -4.34 -7.44 13.27
CA CYS A 151 -5.63 -6.94 13.73
C CYS A 151 -6.71 -7.27 12.70
N ARG A 152 -7.79 -7.89 13.15
CA ARG A 152 -8.94 -8.24 12.31
C ARG A 152 -10.23 -7.72 12.95
N ILE A 153 -11.14 -7.29 12.10
CA ILE A 153 -12.50 -6.96 12.54
C ILE A 153 -13.24 -8.28 12.70
N VAL A 154 -13.67 -8.57 13.92
CA VAL A 154 -14.46 -9.76 14.24
C VAL A 154 -15.87 -9.53 13.69
N ARG A 155 -16.27 -10.36 12.73
CA ARG A 155 -17.66 -10.38 12.26
C ARG A 155 -18.49 -11.16 13.26
N ILE A 156 -19.44 -10.48 13.88
CA ILE A 156 -20.43 -11.14 14.74
C ILE A 156 -21.28 -12.05 13.85
N PRO A 157 -21.36 -13.36 14.12
CA PRO A 157 -22.14 -14.29 13.32
C PRO A 157 -23.63 -14.14 13.67
N TRP A 158 -24.24 -13.04 13.21
CA TRP A 158 -25.64 -12.71 13.48
C TRP A 158 -26.60 -13.84 13.12
N ALA A 159 -26.30 -14.59 12.05
CA ALA A 159 -27.07 -15.77 11.68
C ALA A 159 -27.11 -16.82 12.79
N LEU A 160 -25.96 -17.17 13.39
CA LEU A 160 -25.90 -18.15 14.49
C LEU A 160 -26.67 -17.65 15.72
N ILE A 161 -26.52 -16.37 16.08
CA ILE A 161 -27.24 -15.77 17.21
C ILE A 161 -28.76 -15.82 16.95
N LEU A 162 -29.21 -15.44 15.75
CA LEU A 162 -30.62 -15.49 15.37
C LEU A 162 -31.16 -16.93 15.40
N TRP A 163 -30.40 -17.90 14.89
CA TRP A 163 -30.77 -19.32 14.95
C TRP A 163 -30.90 -19.82 16.40
N CYS A 164 -29.96 -19.47 17.28
CA CYS A 164 -30.05 -19.80 18.70
C CYS A 164 -31.28 -19.17 19.37
N VAL A 165 -31.59 -17.91 19.05
CA VAL A 165 -32.79 -17.23 19.58
C VAL A 165 -34.06 -17.93 19.09
N VAL A 166 -34.19 -18.18 17.79
CA VAL A 166 -35.36 -18.87 17.21
C VAL A 166 -35.53 -20.27 17.80
N ALA A 167 -34.45 -21.04 17.91
CA ALA A 167 -34.48 -22.37 18.51
C ALA A 167 -34.91 -22.32 19.98
N SER A 168 -34.42 -21.35 20.76
CA SER A 168 -34.80 -21.19 22.16
C SER A 168 -36.29 -20.83 22.33
N ILE A 169 -36.83 -19.96 21.47
CA ILE A 169 -38.26 -19.59 21.47
C ILE A 169 -39.12 -20.80 21.10
N ALA A 170 -38.74 -21.56 20.06
CA ALA A 170 -39.46 -22.76 19.67
C ALA A 170 -39.46 -23.82 20.78
N PHE A 171 -38.33 -24.02 21.45
CA PHE A 171 -38.20 -24.94 22.57
C PHE A 171 -39.09 -24.54 23.76
N LEU A 172 -39.10 -23.26 24.13
CA LEU A 172 -39.97 -22.74 25.18
C LEU A 172 -41.46 -22.86 24.82
N ALA A 173 -41.84 -22.60 23.56
CA ALA A 173 -43.22 -22.75 23.09
C ALA A 173 -43.70 -24.21 23.18
N VAL A 174 -42.87 -25.16 22.74
CA VAL A 174 -43.16 -26.60 22.85
C VAL A 174 -43.30 -27.02 24.32
N CYS A 175 -42.39 -26.57 25.18
CA CYS A 175 -42.42 -26.87 26.62
C CYS A 175 -43.70 -26.33 27.29
N CYS A 176 -44.10 -25.10 26.99
CA CYS A 176 -45.35 -24.51 27.49
C CYS A 176 -46.59 -25.27 26.99
N CYS A 177 -46.64 -25.66 25.72
CA CYS A 177 -47.75 -26.46 25.20
C CYS A 177 -47.88 -27.81 25.91
N CYS A 178 -46.77 -28.49 26.18
CA CYS A 178 -46.77 -29.74 26.94
C CYS A 178 -47.28 -29.53 28.37
N ALA A 179 -46.83 -28.47 29.06
CA ALA A 179 -47.29 -28.18 30.43
C ALA A 179 -48.80 -27.89 30.49
N CYS A 180 -49.34 -27.12 29.53
CA CYS A 180 -50.78 -26.81 29.49
C CYS A 180 -51.64 -28.06 29.23
N LEU A 181 -51.19 -28.97 28.35
CA LEU A 181 -51.90 -30.23 28.08
C LEU A 181 -51.85 -31.19 29.28
N CYS A 182 -50.77 -31.18 30.06
CA CYS A 182 -50.63 -32.04 31.24
C CYS A 182 -51.39 -31.56 32.48
N LEU A 183 -51.74 -30.27 32.60
CA LEU A 183 -52.52 -29.75 33.73
C LEU A 183 -54.04 -29.76 33.51
N GLY A 184 -54.51 -29.93 32.26
CA GLY A 184 -55.92 -29.84 31.90
C GLY A 184 -56.66 -31.16 31.70
N GLY A 185 -56.00 -32.31 31.89
CA GLY A 185 -56.59 -33.65 31.77
C GLY A 185 -56.57 -34.39 33.09
#